data_AF-A0A9D1XUE5-F1
#
_entry.id   AF-A0A9D1XUE5-F1
#
_cell.length_a   1.000
_cell.length_b   1.000
_cell.length_c   1.000
_cell.angle_alpha   90.00
_cell.angle_beta   90.00
_cell.angle_gamma   90.00
#
_symmetry.space_group_name_H-M   'P 1'
#
loop_
_entity.id
_entity.type
_entity.pdbx_description
1 polymer ?
#
loop_
_entity_poly.entity_id
_entity_poly.type
_entity_poly.pdbx_seq_one_letter_code
_entity_poly.pdbx_strand_id
1 'polypeptide(L)'
;KGKNNGGGIPLGYLLDKQTQKLVVDPETAPLVVEIFERYSEGATVRSIIEDFNSRGLTTKRGKPFNTNSFNALLKNRKYIGEYSYQDVVIPGGVPAIVPEDLFYRVQQRMEKNKRAPAHSKVKESEFLLTTKLFCGKCERMMVGESGKSHTGAMHYYYKCGNAKRKKGCNKKAVKKDWIERAIVRLTMERVLNEEKINRIIDALLAMQEREDVTIPALRRQLAETEKGIENMLNAIQQGIFTASTKQRLEELEKQKEELSLSMTTAELQKPKLTREYMEHWFSQFRYGDPNDREFQKRLIDTFVNAIFVYDDKLVLTYNYQHGTQTITLKEVEDFLGSDLVGLSPPHKNRDFDTLIRSHGSYFCAVIFRITVRVDACTHIISNQLRNAVYNRK
;
A
#
# COMPACT_ATOMS: atom_id res chain seq x y z
N LYS A 1 -35.04 20.24 18.81
CA LYS A 1 -33.72 19.60 18.56
C LYS A 1 -33.75 18.99 17.15
N GLY A 2 -32.68 19.11 16.35
CA GLY A 2 -32.59 18.55 14.99
C GLY A 2 -33.32 19.33 13.87
N LYS A 3 -33.65 20.61 14.07
CA LYS A 3 -34.20 21.47 13.00
C LYS A 3 -33.07 21.99 12.12
N ASN A 4 -33.30 22.13 10.82
CA ASN A 4 -32.32 22.69 9.90
C ASN A 4 -32.27 24.23 10.04
N ASN A 5 -31.19 24.74 10.64
CA ASN A 5 -31.01 26.17 10.91
C ASN A 5 -30.42 26.94 9.71
N GLY A 6 -31.00 26.80 8.52
CA GLY A 6 -30.60 27.55 7.32
C GLY A 6 -29.34 27.02 6.60
N GLY A 7 -28.86 25.83 6.96
CA GLY A 7 -27.77 25.16 6.25
C GLY A 7 -28.22 24.54 4.92
N GLY A 8 -27.27 24.38 3.99
CA GLY A 8 -27.51 23.69 2.73
C GLY A 8 -28.03 22.26 2.96
N ILE A 9 -29.04 21.86 2.19
CA ILE A 9 -29.63 20.52 2.29
C ILE A 9 -28.73 19.52 1.53
N PRO A 10 -28.18 18.49 2.18
CA PRO A 10 -27.37 17.49 1.49
C PRO A 10 -28.16 16.68 0.46
N LEU A 11 -27.46 16.07 -0.51
CA LEU A 11 -28.06 15.08 -1.41
C LEU A 11 -28.64 13.93 -0.59
N GLY A 12 -29.79 13.37 -0.98
CA GLY A 12 -30.48 12.31 -0.25
C GLY A 12 -31.48 12.78 0.81
N TYR A 13 -31.61 14.10 1.03
CA TYR A 13 -32.58 14.67 1.97
C TYR A 13 -33.47 15.74 1.34
N LEU A 14 -34.70 15.82 1.84
CA LEU A 14 -35.62 16.95 1.66
C LEU A 14 -35.80 17.70 2.99
N LEU A 15 -36.21 18.97 2.91
CA LEU A 15 -36.58 19.75 4.08
C LEU A 15 -38.10 19.72 4.22
N ASP A 16 -38.59 19.12 5.30
CA ASP A 16 -39.99 19.23 5.67
C ASP A 16 -40.25 20.66 6.17
N LYS A 17 -41.11 21.40 5.43
CA LYS A 17 -41.42 22.80 5.73
C LYS A 17 -42.22 22.97 7.03
N GLN A 18 -42.95 21.95 7.48
CA GLN A 18 -43.76 22.00 8.68
C GLN A 18 -42.91 21.79 9.93
N THR A 19 -42.10 20.74 9.96
CA THR A 19 -41.26 20.40 11.11
C THR A 19 -39.88 21.10 11.10
N GLN A 20 -39.50 21.67 9.95
CA GLN A 20 -38.17 22.18 9.64
C GLN A 20 -37.05 21.12 9.81
N LYS A 21 -37.40 19.83 9.72
CA LYS A 21 -36.45 18.71 9.84
C LYS A 21 -36.07 18.17 8.47
N LEU A 22 -34.92 17.53 8.42
CA LEU A 22 -34.49 16.78 7.23
C LEU A 22 -35.21 15.43 7.21
N VAL A 23 -35.81 15.11 6.08
CA VAL A 23 -36.45 13.82 5.80
C VAL A 23 -35.75 13.16 4.62
N VAL A 24 -35.74 11.82 4.56
CA VAL A 24 -35.08 11.08 3.48
C VAL A 24 -35.79 11.36 2.16
N ASP A 25 -35.02 11.65 1.12
CA ASP A 25 -35.51 11.79 -0.25
C ASP A 25 -35.52 10.41 -0.94
N PRO A 26 -36.67 9.84 -1.28
CA PRO A 26 -36.73 8.51 -1.89
C PRO A 26 -36.04 8.43 -3.24
N GLU A 27 -35.93 9.53 -3.99
CA GLU A 27 -35.29 9.54 -5.31
C GLU A 27 -33.77 9.68 -5.22
N THR A 28 -33.27 10.57 -4.34
CA THR A 28 -31.84 10.87 -4.28
C THR A 28 -31.08 10.14 -3.18
N ALA A 29 -31.75 9.54 -2.19
CA ALA A 29 -31.10 8.76 -1.14
C ALA A 29 -30.43 7.47 -1.66
N PRO A 30 -31.03 6.71 -2.60
CA PRO A 30 -30.36 5.54 -3.19
C PRO A 30 -29.02 5.88 -3.85
N LEU A 31 -28.92 7.07 -4.46
CA LEU A 31 -27.67 7.54 -5.07
C LEU A 31 -26.57 7.76 -4.02
N VAL A 32 -26.93 8.20 -2.81
CA VAL A 32 -25.97 8.36 -1.72
C VAL A 32 -25.45 6.99 -1.29
N VAL A 33 -26.33 6.00 -1.13
CA VAL A 33 -25.94 4.62 -0.79
C VAL A 33 -24.99 4.07 -1.86
N GLU A 34 -25.34 4.19 -3.15
CA GLU A 34 -24.51 3.75 -4.27
C GLU A 34 -23.10 4.38 -4.24
N ILE A 35 -23.00 5.68 -3.92
CA ILE A 35 -21.72 6.38 -3.81
C ILE A 35 -20.85 5.77 -2.70
N PHE A 36 -21.43 5.52 -1.51
CA PHE A 36 -20.69 4.96 -0.37
C PHE A 36 -20.27 3.52 -0.64
N GLU A 37 -21.15 2.69 -1.21
CA GLU A 37 -20.85 1.29 -1.56
C GLU A 37 -19.73 1.20 -2.59
N ARG A 38 -19.87 1.85 -3.74
CA ARG A 38 -18.85 1.84 -4.80
C ARG A 38 -17.51 2.38 -4.32
N TYR A 39 -17.53 3.44 -3.50
CA TYR A 39 -16.31 3.95 -2.90
C TYR A 39 -15.77 3.03 -1.78
N SER A 40 -16.56 2.21 -1.12
CA SER A 40 -16.02 1.20 -0.20
C SER A 40 -15.34 0.06 -0.95
N GLU A 41 -15.86 -0.31 -2.13
CA GLU A 41 -15.44 -1.46 -2.94
C GLU A 41 -14.18 -1.22 -3.78
N GLY A 42 -13.76 0.03 -3.98
CA GLY A 42 -12.53 0.33 -4.73
C GLY A 42 -12.69 1.37 -5.83
N ALA A 43 -13.90 1.76 -6.20
CA ALA A 43 -14.11 2.76 -7.24
C ALA A 43 -13.44 4.09 -6.87
N THR A 44 -12.91 4.80 -7.87
CA THR A 44 -12.37 6.14 -7.67
C THR A 44 -13.48 7.17 -7.72
N VAL A 45 -13.34 8.27 -6.98
CA VAL A 45 -14.31 9.40 -7.03
C VAL A 45 -14.54 9.86 -8.48
N ARG A 46 -13.49 9.86 -9.30
CA ARG A 46 -13.58 10.22 -10.71
C ARG A 46 -14.44 9.25 -11.52
N SER A 47 -14.25 7.95 -11.35
CA SER A 47 -15.05 6.92 -12.04
C SER A 47 -16.53 7.04 -11.69
N ILE A 48 -16.85 7.30 -10.42
CA ILE A 48 -18.24 7.49 -9.97
C ILE A 48 -18.83 8.78 -10.59
N ILE A 49 -18.07 9.87 -10.65
CA ILE A 49 -18.51 11.12 -11.29
C ILE A 49 -18.77 10.94 -12.79
N GLU A 50 -17.87 10.27 -13.50
CA GLU A 50 -18.00 10.04 -14.94
C GLU A 50 -19.28 9.24 -15.25
N ASP A 51 -19.53 8.19 -14.48
CA ASP A 51 -20.73 7.35 -14.60
C ASP A 51 -22.03 8.09 -14.22
N PHE A 52 -22.02 8.87 -13.13
CA PHE A 52 -23.20 9.65 -12.72
C PHE A 52 -23.54 10.73 -13.75
N ASN A 53 -22.53 11.43 -14.27
CA ASN A 53 -22.72 12.45 -15.28
C ASN A 53 -23.15 11.84 -16.63
N SER A 54 -22.66 10.64 -17.01
CA SER A 54 -23.11 9.96 -18.24
C SER A 54 -24.56 9.49 -18.14
N ARG A 55 -25.04 9.17 -16.93
CA ARG A 55 -26.47 8.89 -16.66
C ARG A 55 -27.35 10.14 -16.60
N GLY A 56 -26.78 11.34 -16.79
CA GLY A 56 -27.51 12.61 -16.69
C GLY A 56 -27.91 13.00 -15.26
N LEU A 57 -27.35 12.35 -14.24
CA LEU A 57 -27.64 12.65 -12.85
C LEU A 57 -27.00 13.99 -12.45
N THR A 58 -27.71 14.78 -11.65
CA THR A 58 -27.23 16.10 -11.22
C THR A 58 -27.25 16.25 -9.70
N THR A 59 -26.46 17.20 -9.22
CA THR A 59 -26.51 17.64 -7.83
C THR A 59 -27.86 18.30 -7.53
N LYS A 60 -28.22 18.46 -6.25
CA LYS A 60 -29.45 19.16 -5.82
C LYS A 60 -29.61 20.58 -6.38
N ARG A 61 -28.53 21.22 -6.84
CA ARG A 61 -28.54 22.54 -7.48
C ARG A 61 -28.61 22.48 -9.02
N GLY A 62 -28.90 21.31 -9.60
CA GLY A 62 -28.98 21.09 -11.05
C GLY A 62 -27.63 21.14 -11.77
N LYS A 63 -26.50 21.09 -11.05
CA LYS A 63 -25.15 21.11 -11.65
C LYS A 63 -24.57 19.69 -11.79
N PRO A 64 -23.71 19.43 -12.79
CA PRO A 64 -22.96 18.18 -12.89
C PRO A 64 -22.14 17.90 -11.62
N PHE A 65 -21.92 16.63 -11.34
CA PHE A 65 -21.10 16.21 -10.22
C PHE A 65 -19.62 16.55 -10.42
N ASN A 66 -18.96 16.95 -9.33
CA ASN A 66 -17.52 17.24 -9.31
C ASN A 66 -16.84 16.69 -8.04
N THR A 67 -15.50 16.66 -8.05
CA THR A 67 -14.70 16.05 -6.98
C THR A 67 -14.88 16.73 -5.62
N ASN A 68 -15.08 18.05 -5.58
CA ASN A 68 -15.26 18.78 -4.33
C ASN A 68 -16.57 18.42 -3.65
N SER A 69 -17.64 18.27 -4.43
CA SER A 69 -18.95 17.83 -3.94
C SER A 69 -18.88 16.44 -3.31
N PHE A 70 -18.16 15.51 -3.93
CA PHE A 70 -17.97 14.14 -3.42
C PHE A 70 -17.15 14.10 -2.13
N ASN A 71 -16.06 14.86 -2.02
CA ASN A 71 -15.25 14.90 -0.80
C ASN A 71 -16.03 15.46 0.41
N ALA A 72 -16.92 16.43 0.19
CA ALA A 72 -17.79 16.94 1.24
C ALA A 72 -18.89 15.92 1.61
N LEU A 73 -19.47 15.25 0.61
CA LEU A 73 -20.50 14.23 0.77
C LEU A 73 -20.00 13.04 1.60
N LEU A 74 -18.85 12.46 1.23
CA LEU A 74 -18.30 11.27 1.89
C LEU A 74 -17.92 11.50 3.35
N LYS A 75 -17.73 12.76 3.79
CA LYS A 75 -17.40 13.12 5.19
C LYS A 75 -18.60 13.53 6.02
N ASN A 76 -19.77 13.68 5.40
CA ASN A 76 -20.92 14.28 6.05
C ASN A 76 -21.59 13.29 7.02
N ARG A 77 -21.41 13.50 8.32
CA ARG A 77 -21.95 12.64 9.38
C ARG A 77 -23.48 12.66 9.47
N LYS A 78 -24.18 13.57 8.77
CA LYS A 78 -25.65 13.51 8.66
C LYS A 78 -26.12 12.19 8.05
N TYR A 79 -25.33 11.55 7.18
CA TYR A 79 -25.68 10.29 6.54
C TYR A 79 -25.77 9.10 7.50
N ILE A 80 -25.07 9.16 8.64
CA ILE A 80 -25.19 8.20 9.75
C ILE A 80 -26.18 8.68 10.84
N GLY A 81 -26.97 9.72 10.54
CA GLY A 81 -28.01 10.23 11.43
C GLY A 81 -27.53 11.21 12.51
N GLU A 82 -26.30 11.68 12.45
CA GLU A 82 -25.78 12.68 13.39
C GLU A 82 -26.07 14.11 12.95
N TYR A 83 -26.73 14.88 13.81
CA TYR A 83 -26.91 16.32 13.62
C TYR A 83 -25.85 17.07 14.42
N SER A 84 -24.96 17.79 13.74
CA SER A 84 -23.98 18.69 14.38
C SER A 84 -24.35 20.15 14.18
N TYR A 85 -24.25 20.93 15.25
CA TYR A 85 -24.36 22.39 15.23
C TYR A 85 -23.40 22.99 16.26
N GLN A 86 -22.43 23.77 15.79
CA GLN A 86 -21.30 24.26 16.61
C GLN A 86 -20.63 23.07 17.32
N ASP A 87 -20.51 23.11 18.64
CA ASP A 87 -19.87 22.06 19.44
C ASP A 87 -20.85 20.97 19.92
N VAL A 88 -22.13 21.07 19.54
CA VAL A 88 -23.18 20.12 19.97
C VAL A 88 -23.44 19.10 18.86
N VAL A 89 -23.20 17.82 19.17
CA VAL A 89 -23.58 16.67 18.34
C VAL A 89 -24.80 16.01 18.95
N ILE A 90 -25.84 15.81 18.14
CA ILE A 90 -27.09 15.15 18.51
C ILE A 90 -27.19 13.85 17.69
N PRO A 91 -26.89 12.69 18.30
CA PRO A 91 -27.14 11.39 17.68
C PRO A 91 -28.62 11.20 17.34
N GLY A 92 -28.93 10.61 16.19
CA GLY A 92 -30.31 10.43 15.71
C GLY A 92 -31.06 11.74 15.41
N GLY A 93 -30.34 12.86 15.29
CA GLY A 93 -30.92 14.17 14.99
C GLY A 93 -31.39 14.34 13.55
N VAL A 94 -30.97 13.44 12.65
CA VAL A 94 -31.37 13.35 11.23
C VAL A 94 -31.63 11.87 10.90
N PRO A 95 -32.54 11.52 9.99
CA PRO A 95 -32.68 10.14 9.52
C PRO A 95 -31.39 9.64 8.88
N ALA A 96 -30.92 8.45 9.26
CA ALA A 96 -29.75 7.84 8.63
C ALA A 96 -30.10 7.32 7.22
N ILE A 97 -29.15 7.45 6.28
CA ILE A 97 -29.24 6.90 4.91
C ILE A 97 -28.20 5.78 4.73
N VAL A 98 -27.05 5.90 5.38
CA VAL A 98 -25.92 5.00 5.23
C VAL A 98 -25.65 4.29 6.57
N PRO A 99 -25.44 2.97 6.57
CA PRO A 99 -25.00 2.23 7.76
C PRO A 99 -23.69 2.78 8.34
N GLU A 100 -23.55 2.79 9.67
CA GLU A 100 -22.35 3.31 10.33
C GLU A 100 -21.08 2.57 9.91
N ASP A 101 -21.14 1.24 9.77
CA ASP A 101 -20.01 0.41 9.36
C ASP A 101 -19.50 0.82 7.97
N LEU A 102 -20.41 1.09 7.02
CA LEU A 102 -20.08 1.51 5.67
C LEU A 102 -19.44 2.89 5.68
N PHE A 103 -19.98 3.83 6.47
CA PHE A 103 -19.42 5.16 6.62
C PHE A 103 -17.99 5.12 7.17
N TYR A 104 -17.74 4.34 8.23
CA TYR A 104 -16.41 4.23 8.83
C TYR A 104 -15.41 3.49 7.94
N ARG A 105 -15.84 2.46 7.18
CA ARG A 105 -15.01 1.84 6.13
C ARG A 105 -14.54 2.88 5.10
N VAL A 106 -15.45 3.74 4.66
CA VAL A 106 -15.13 4.85 3.75
C VAL A 106 -14.16 5.84 4.37
N GLN A 107 -14.33 6.25 5.64
CA GLN A 107 -13.40 7.17 6.31
C GLN A 107 -11.99 6.60 6.39
N GLN A 108 -11.86 5.32 6.75
CA GLN A 108 -10.56 4.63 6.79
C GLN A 108 -9.88 4.62 5.42
N ARG A 109 -10.64 4.35 4.35
CA ARG A 109 -10.14 4.39 2.98
C ARG A 109 -9.69 5.81 2.59
N MET A 110 -10.48 6.84 2.92
CA MET A 110 -10.12 8.23 2.63
C MET A 110 -8.82 8.65 3.33
N GLU A 111 -8.60 8.25 4.58
CA GLU A 111 -7.36 8.55 5.31
C GLU A 111 -6.15 7.83 4.71
N LYS A 112 -6.31 6.56 4.30
CA LYS A 112 -5.27 5.83 3.55
C LYS A 112 -4.92 6.55 2.23
N ASN A 113 -5.94 6.97 1.48
CA ASN A 113 -5.75 7.68 0.21
C ASN A 113 -5.12 9.07 0.38
N LYS A 114 -5.35 9.76 1.50
CA LYS A 114 -4.73 11.06 1.81
C LYS A 114 -3.21 10.96 1.99
N ARG A 115 -2.72 9.84 2.49
CA ARG A 115 -1.30 9.55 2.71
C ARG A 115 -0.60 9.02 1.46
N ALA A 116 -1.37 8.58 0.46
CA ALA A 116 -0.85 8.16 -0.82
C ALA A 116 -0.40 9.38 -1.66
N PRO A 117 0.75 9.32 -2.36
CA PRO A 117 1.16 10.38 -3.27
C PRO A 117 0.09 10.59 -4.36
N ALA A 118 -0.23 11.85 -4.65
CA ALA A 118 -1.24 12.20 -5.65
C ALA A 118 -0.94 11.52 -6.99
N HIS A 119 -1.87 10.68 -7.46
CA HIS A 119 -1.78 10.01 -8.75
C HIS A 119 -1.58 11.09 -9.84
N SER A 120 -0.47 10.99 -10.58
CA SER A 120 -0.25 11.82 -11.76
C SER A 120 -1.34 11.56 -12.80
N LYS A 121 -1.59 12.54 -13.70
CA LYS A 121 -2.54 12.42 -14.83
C LYS A 121 -2.28 11.22 -15.77
N VAL A 122 -1.16 10.53 -15.61
CA VAL A 122 -0.79 9.34 -16.37
C VAL A 122 -1.21 8.11 -15.56
N LYS A 123 -1.87 7.13 -16.22
CA LYS A 123 -2.29 5.89 -15.57
C LYS A 123 -1.08 5.23 -14.92
N GLU A 124 -1.23 4.77 -13.67
CA GLU A 124 -0.17 4.09 -12.90
C GLU A 124 0.40 2.86 -13.64
N SER A 125 -0.39 2.25 -14.52
CA SER A 125 0.01 1.18 -15.44
C SER A 125 1.12 1.56 -16.43
N GLU A 126 1.34 2.85 -16.70
CA GLU A 126 2.32 3.29 -17.69
C GLU A 126 3.73 3.49 -17.11
N PHE A 127 3.92 3.59 -15.79
CA PHE A 127 5.21 3.88 -15.16
C PHE A 127 5.51 2.92 -13.99
N LEU A 128 6.38 1.93 -14.20
CA LEU A 128 6.68 0.85 -13.24
C LEU A 128 7.42 1.34 -11.99
N LEU A 129 8.27 2.35 -12.15
CA LEU A 129 9.11 2.89 -11.05
C LEU A 129 8.42 4.02 -10.29
N THR A 130 7.10 4.18 -10.46
CA THR A 130 6.32 5.15 -9.67
C THR A 130 6.49 4.84 -8.19
N THR A 131 6.71 5.86 -7.37
CA THR A 131 7.02 5.78 -5.93
C THR A 131 8.36 5.14 -5.53
N LYS A 132 9.06 4.45 -6.44
CA LYS A 132 10.34 3.79 -6.17
C LYS A 132 11.56 4.57 -6.69
N LEU A 133 11.35 5.55 -7.59
CA LEU A 133 12.43 6.30 -8.21
C LEU A 133 12.70 7.67 -7.56
N PHE A 134 13.95 7.91 -7.20
CA PHE A 134 14.44 9.11 -6.50
C PHE A 134 15.61 9.76 -7.25
N CYS A 135 15.70 11.08 -7.13
CA CYS A 135 16.82 11.84 -7.67
C CYS A 135 18.04 11.69 -6.75
N GLY A 136 19.17 11.20 -7.26
CA GLY A 136 20.41 11.06 -6.47
C GLY A 136 20.99 12.39 -5.98
N LYS A 137 20.68 13.53 -6.64
CA LYS A 137 21.22 14.85 -6.24
C LYS A 137 20.48 15.54 -5.10
N CYS A 138 19.17 15.36 -5.03
CA CYS A 138 18.30 16.11 -4.11
C CYS A 138 17.33 15.22 -3.34
N GLU A 139 17.44 13.90 -3.52
CA GLU A 139 16.67 12.84 -2.88
C GLU A 139 15.16 12.91 -3.10
N ARG A 140 14.67 13.89 -3.86
CA ARG A 140 13.26 14.02 -4.18
C ARG A 140 12.83 12.97 -5.20
N MET A 141 11.65 12.40 -4.96
CA MET A 141 10.97 11.47 -5.86
C MET A 141 10.88 12.03 -7.30
N MET A 142 11.17 11.17 -8.27
CA MET A 142 11.01 11.44 -9.69
C MET A 142 9.58 11.08 -10.12
N VAL A 143 9.00 11.91 -10.99
CA VAL A 143 7.62 11.75 -11.45
C VAL A 143 7.59 11.47 -12.95
N GLY A 144 6.64 10.64 -13.38
CA GLY A 144 6.38 10.38 -14.78
C GLY A 144 5.88 11.64 -15.51
N GLU A 145 6.38 11.85 -16.72
CA GLU A 145 5.99 12.92 -17.62
C GLU A 145 5.96 12.39 -19.05
N SER A 146 4.94 12.79 -19.81
CA SER A 146 4.81 12.47 -21.23
C SER A 146 4.99 13.72 -22.08
N GLY A 147 5.61 13.59 -23.24
CA GLY A 147 5.75 14.66 -24.23
C GLY A 147 5.44 14.14 -25.62
N LYS A 148 4.74 14.94 -26.43
CA LYS A 148 4.48 14.65 -27.84
C LYS A 148 5.62 15.20 -28.69
N SER A 149 6.20 14.38 -29.55
CA SER A 149 7.22 14.82 -30.52
C SER A 149 6.57 15.60 -31.67
N HIS A 150 7.42 16.26 -32.47
CA HIS A 150 7.00 16.95 -33.69
C HIS A 150 6.32 16.01 -34.71
N THR A 151 6.70 14.73 -34.74
CA THR A 151 6.08 13.69 -35.59
C THR A 151 4.79 13.12 -35.01
N GLY A 152 4.38 13.59 -33.83
CA GLY A 152 3.15 13.16 -33.15
C GLY A 152 3.31 11.93 -32.24
N ALA A 153 4.49 11.30 -32.21
CA ALA A 153 4.76 10.17 -31.32
C ALA A 153 4.85 10.62 -29.85
N MET A 154 4.27 9.83 -28.95
CA MET A 154 4.31 10.07 -27.50
C MET A 154 5.57 9.46 -26.88
N HIS A 155 6.27 10.25 -26.07
CA HIS A 155 7.47 9.81 -25.35
C HIS A 155 7.29 9.99 -23.84
N TYR A 156 7.83 9.06 -23.07
CA TYR A 156 7.68 9.01 -21.61
C TYR A 156 9.02 9.13 -20.91
N TYR A 157 9.05 9.94 -19.85
CA TYR A 157 10.25 10.27 -19.10
C TYR A 157 9.97 10.32 -17.60
N TYR A 158 10.98 10.01 -16.80
CA TYR A 158 11.02 10.33 -15.38
C TYR A 158 11.76 11.64 -15.16
N LYS A 159 11.14 12.58 -14.44
CA LYS A 159 11.73 13.89 -14.12
C LYS A 159 11.76 14.13 -12.63
N CYS A 160 12.87 14.66 -12.13
CA CYS A 160 12.99 15.03 -10.72
C CYS A 160 11.90 16.04 -10.34
N GLY A 161 11.18 15.77 -9.24
CA GLY A 161 10.09 16.64 -8.78
C GLY A 161 10.52 18.06 -8.41
N ASN A 162 11.76 18.27 -7.97
CA ASN A 162 12.31 19.60 -7.69
C ASN A 162 12.77 20.30 -8.97
N ALA A 163 13.44 19.59 -9.89
CA ALA A 163 13.81 20.15 -11.19
C ALA A 163 12.58 20.58 -12.00
N LYS A 164 11.51 19.78 -11.97
CA LYS A 164 10.22 20.11 -12.57
C LYS A 164 9.61 21.40 -12.02
N ARG A 165 9.70 21.61 -10.70
CA ARG A 165 9.18 22.79 -10.01
C ARG A 165 10.19 23.95 -9.93
N LYS A 166 11.35 23.84 -10.59
CA LYS A 166 12.46 24.81 -10.53
C LYS A 166 12.92 25.11 -9.10
N LYS A 167 12.87 24.12 -8.21
CA LYS A 167 13.28 24.20 -6.79
C LYS A 167 14.73 23.72 -6.58
N GLY A 168 15.71 24.40 -7.17
CA GLY A 168 17.14 24.20 -6.86
C GLY A 168 17.77 22.86 -7.28
N CYS A 169 17.14 22.08 -8.16
CA CYS A 169 17.72 20.85 -8.70
C CYS A 169 17.77 20.90 -10.23
N ASN A 170 18.89 20.47 -10.81
CA ASN A 170 19.14 20.49 -12.26
C ASN A 170 19.22 19.08 -12.88
N LYS A 171 18.75 18.05 -12.18
CA LYS A 171 18.77 16.67 -12.69
C LYS A 171 17.92 16.56 -13.97
N LYS A 172 18.56 16.09 -15.04
CA LYS A 172 17.91 15.85 -16.35
C LYS A 172 16.87 14.72 -16.26
N ALA A 173 15.87 14.81 -17.13
CA ALA A 173 14.88 13.76 -17.27
C ALA A 173 15.52 12.50 -17.88
N VAL A 174 15.03 11.34 -17.48
CA VAL A 174 15.52 10.02 -17.94
C VAL A 174 14.41 9.34 -18.72
N LYS A 175 14.75 8.73 -19.87
CA LYS A 175 13.80 7.98 -20.69
C LYS A 175 13.22 6.83 -19.89
N LYS A 176 11.89 6.71 -19.87
CA LYS A 176 11.16 5.69 -19.12
C LYS A 176 11.62 4.28 -19.48
N ASP A 177 11.56 3.94 -20.77
CA ASP A 177 11.81 2.55 -21.21
C ASP A 177 13.26 2.13 -21.01
N TRP A 178 14.21 3.08 -21.07
CA TRP A 178 15.61 2.82 -20.78
C TRP A 178 15.80 2.42 -19.31
N ILE A 179 15.30 3.23 -18.37
CA ILE A 179 15.51 2.96 -16.95
C ILE A 179 14.71 1.75 -16.48
N GLU A 180 13.47 1.57 -16.95
CA GLU A 180 12.66 0.40 -16.56
C GLU A 180 13.32 -0.90 -17.00
N ARG A 181 13.79 -1.00 -18.26
CA ARG A 181 14.49 -2.21 -18.74
C ARG A 181 15.81 -2.45 -18.02
N ALA A 182 16.58 -1.39 -17.76
CA ALA A 182 17.82 -1.51 -17.00
C ALA A 182 17.57 -2.11 -15.61
N ILE A 183 16.57 -1.58 -14.88
CA ILE A 183 16.23 -2.07 -13.54
C ILE A 183 15.72 -3.52 -13.57
N VAL A 184 14.89 -3.90 -14.55
CA VAL A 184 14.39 -5.27 -14.69
C VAL A 184 15.54 -6.24 -14.91
N ARG A 185 16.41 -5.98 -15.90
CA ARG A 185 17.56 -6.84 -16.21
C ARG A 185 18.53 -6.96 -15.02
N LEU A 186 18.87 -5.83 -14.39
CA LEU A 186 19.71 -5.81 -13.19
C LEU A 186 19.09 -6.61 -12.04
N THR A 187 17.79 -6.47 -11.83
CA THR A 187 17.09 -7.21 -10.76
C THR A 187 17.07 -8.71 -11.03
N MET A 188 16.82 -9.13 -12.28
CA MET A 188 16.86 -10.55 -12.65
C MET A 188 18.23 -11.17 -12.41
N GLU A 189 19.30 -10.55 -12.92
CA GLU A 189 20.66 -11.05 -12.75
C GLU A 189 21.09 -11.06 -11.28
N ARG A 190 20.77 -9.98 -10.55
CA ARG A 190 21.32 -9.76 -9.21
C ARG A 190 20.54 -10.44 -8.10
N VAL A 191 19.25 -10.73 -8.29
CA VAL A 191 18.39 -11.29 -7.24
C VAL A 191 18.03 -12.74 -7.51
N LEU A 192 17.87 -13.16 -8.77
CA LEU A 192 17.39 -14.50 -9.11
C LEU A 192 18.47 -15.58 -9.19
N ASN A 193 19.65 -15.31 -8.64
CA ASN A 193 20.70 -16.32 -8.47
C ASN A 193 20.31 -17.29 -7.34
N GLU A 194 20.50 -18.59 -7.58
CA GLU A 194 20.17 -19.69 -6.67
C GLU A 194 20.70 -19.46 -5.25
N GLU A 195 21.97 -19.11 -5.11
CA GLU A 195 22.60 -18.88 -3.80
C GLU A 195 21.92 -17.73 -3.05
N LYS A 196 21.50 -16.69 -3.76
CA LYS A 196 20.88 -15.51 -3.16
C LYS A 196 19.44 -15.77 -2.78
N ILE A 197 18.70 -16.49 -3.62
CA ILE A 197 17.34 -16.96 -3.30
C ILE A 197 17.37 -17.78 -2.02
N ASN A 198 18.30 -18.73 -1.90
CA ASN A 198 18.45 -19.56 -0.69
C ASN A 198 18.74 -18.70 0.55
N ARG A 199 19.66 -17.73 0.46
CA ARG A 199 19.90 -16.79 1.56
C ARG A 199 18.66 -15.96 1.95
N ILE A 200 17.85 -15.55 0.97
CA ILE A 200 16.60 -14.82 1.22
C ILE A 200 15.60 -15.73 1.93
N ILE A 201 15.47 -16.99 1.50
CA ILE A 201 14.60 -17.99 2.14
C ILE A 201 15.04 -18.23 3.59
N ASP A 202 16.34 -18.41 3.82
CA ASP A 202 16.88 -18.64 5.17
C ASP A 202 16.61 -17.43 6.09
N ALA A 203 16.80 -16.22 5.57
CA ALA A 203 16.48 -14.99 6.30
C ALA A 203 14.97 -14.86 6.60
N LEU A 204 14.10 -15.24 5.66
CA LEU A 204 12.65 -15.23 5.87
C LEU A 204 12.21 -16.25 6.92
N LEU A 205 12.77 -17.46 6.91
CA LEU A 205 12.52 -18.49 7.94
C LEU A 205 12.95 -18.00 9.32
N ALA A 206 14.17 -17.49 9.43
CA ALA A 206 14.70 -16.96 10.70
C ALA A 206 13.88 -15.78 11.24
N MET A 207 13.34 -14.93 10.35
CA MET A 207 12.44 -13.83 10.75
C MET A 207 11.08 -14.34 11.21
N GLN A 208 10.51 -15.33 10.52
CA GLN A 208 9.25 -15.94 10.91
C GLN A 208 9.31 -16.53 12.32
N GLU A 209 10.43 -17.17 12.68
CA GLU A 209 10.65 -17.71 14.03
C GLU A 209 10.74 -16.62 15.11
N ARG A 210 11.28 -15.44 14.78
CA ARG A 210 11.42 -14.31 15.72
C ARG A 210 10.14 -13.50 15.88
N GLU A 211 9.36 -13.37 14.81
CA GLU A 211 8.11 -12.58 14.79
C GLU A 211 6.94 -13.28 15.48
N ASP A 212 6.98 -14.60 15.60
CA ASP A 212 5.88 -15.39 16.14
C ASP A 212 5.90 -15.34 17.68
N VAL A 213 5.56 -14.18 18.26
CA VAL A 213 5.49 -13.99 19.72
C VAL A 213 4.11 -14.36 20.26
N THR A 214 3.07 -14.20 19.43
CA THR A 214 1.67 -14.38 19.80
C THR A 214 1.27 -15.84 19.94
N ILE A 215 1.65 -16.71 19.00
CA ILE A 215 1.27 -18.13 19.04
C ILE A 215 1.94 -18.85 20.22
N PRO A 216 3.25 -18.64 20.52
CA PRO A 216 3.87 -19.25 21.69
C PRO A 216 3.28 -18.76 23.01
N ALA A 217 2.89 -17.48 23.11
CA ALA A 217 2.22 -16.96 24.30
C ALA A 217 0.84 -17.61 24.52
N LEU A 218 0.02 -17.69 23.47
CA LEU A 218 -1.28 -18.36 23.52
C LEU A 218 -1.15 -19.85 23.85
N ARG A 219 -0.14 -20.54 23.31
CA ARG A 219 0.15 -21.94 23.64
C ARG A 219 0.50 -22.13 25.12
N ARG A 220 1.26 -21.21 25.72
CA ARG A 220 1.57 -21.27 27.16
C ARG A 220 0.31 -21.10 28.01
N GLN A 221 -0.53 -20.12 27.68
CA GLN A 221 -1.81 -19.91 28.37
C GLN A 221 -2.72 -21.13 28.25
N LEU A 222 -2.80 -21.75 27.06
CA LEU A 222 -3.57 -22.97 26.84
C LEU A 222 -3.07 -24.11 27.75
N ALA A 223 -1.74 -24.31 27.81
CA ALA A 223 -1.15 -25.36 28.65
C ALA A 223 -1.39 -25.11 30.15
N GLU A 224 -1.36 -23.86 30.61
CA GLU A 224 -1.70 -23.48 31.99
C GLU A 224 -3.18 -23.77 32.32
N THR A 225 -4.09 -23.42 31.42
CA THR A 225 -5.52 -23.71 31.56
C THR A 225 -5.80 -25.22 31.55
N GLU A 226 -5.18 -25.98 30.67
CA GLU A 226 -5.30 -27.45 30.62
C GLU A 226 -4.81 -28.10 31.91
N LYS A 227 -3.68 -27.64 32.46
CA LYS A 227 -3.20 -28.07 33.78
C LYS A 227 -4.17 -27.70 34.90
N GLY A 228 -4.82 -26.53 34.81
CA GLY A 228 -5.89 -26.12 35.71
C GLY A 228 -7.08 -27.08 35.69
N ILE A 229 -7.52 -27.48 34.50
CA ILE A 229 -8.58 -28.47 34.30
C ILE A 229 -8.18 -29.82 34.90
N GLU A 230 -6.96 -30.31 34.61
CA GLU A 230 -6.44 -31.56 35.17
C GLU A 230 -6.44 -31.55 36.71
N ASN A 231 -6.00 -30.46 37.33
CA ASN A 231 -6.03 -30.32 38.79
C ASN A 231 -7.46 -30.36 39.36
N MET A 232 -8.42 -29.74 38.68
CA MET A 232 -9.84 -29.77 39.08
C MET A 232 -10.43 -31.17 38.97
N LEU A 233 -10.10 -31.90 37.89
CA LEU A 233 -10.50 -33.29 37.71
C LEU A 233 -9.92 -34.19 38.80
N ASN A 234 -8.65 -33.99 39.17
CA ASN A 234 -8.01 -34.71 40.27
C ASN A 234 -8.68 -34.43 41.63
N ALA A 235 -9.12 -33.19 41.90
CA ALA A 235 -9.85 -32.86 43.12
C ALA A 235 -11.23 -33.55 43.18
N ILE A 236 -11.92 -33.66 42.05
CA ILE A 236 -13.19 -34.40 41.94
C ILE A 236 -12.98 -35.89 42.22
N GLN A 237 -11.90 -36.49 41.71
CA GLN A 237 -11.55 -37.90 41.99
C GLN A 237 -11.31 -38.17 43.49
N GLN A 238 -10.82 -37.17 44.22
CA GLN A 238 -10.64 -37.25 45.68
C GLN A 238 -11.93 -37.01 46.48
N GLY A 239 -13.08 -36.84 45.80
CA GLY A 239 -14.38 -36.64 46.41
C GLY A 239 -14.73 -35.18 46.72
N ILE A 240 -13.93 -34.21 46.26
CA ILE A 240 -14.21 -32.77 46.47
C ILE A 240 -15.11 -32.27 45.33
N PHE A 241 -16.42 -32.51 45.46
CA PHE A 241 -17.41 -32.03 44.50
C PHE A 241 -18.37 -31.03 45.15
N THR A 242 -18.20 -29.75 44.79
CA THR A 242 -19.08 -28.65 45.22
C THR A 242 -19.57 -27.86 44.01
N ALA A 243 -20.62 -27.05 44.19
CA ALA A 243 -21.10 -26.15 43.16
C ALA A 243 -20.01 -25.18 42.65
N SER A 244 -19.10 -24.75 43.53
CA SER A 244 -17.97 -23.89 43.16
C SER A 244 -16.93 -24.61 42.28
N THR A 245 -16.67 -25.91 42.52
CA THR A 245 -15.77 -26.73 41.68
C THR A 245 -16.32 -26.85 40.25
N LYS A 246 -17.63 -27.06 40.11
CA LYS A 246 -18.30 -27.12 38.79
C LYS A 246 -18.20 -25.78 38.04
N GLN A 247 -18.53 -24.68 38.70
CA GLN A 247 -18.46 -23.34 38.09
C GLN A 247 -17.04 -23.01 37.63
N ARG A 248 -16.02 -23.37 38.42
CA ARG A 248 -14.61 -23.13 38.05
C ARG A 248 -14.16 -24.00 36.88
N LEU A 249 -14.64 -25.23 36.77
CA LEU A 249 -14.35 -26.10 35.64
C LEU A 249 -14.96 -25.57 34.33
N GLU A 250 -16.23 -25.15 34.37
CA GLU A 250 -16.92 -24.53 33.21
C GLU A 250 -16.19 -23.26 32.73
N GLU A 251 -15.70 -22.43 33.65
CA GLU A 251 -14.89 -21.24 33.32
C GLU A 251 -13.57 -21.61 32.62
N LEU A 252 -12.87 -22.64 33.12
CA LEU A 252 -11.60 -23.09 32.52
C LEU A 252 -11.82 -23.73 31.14
N GLU A 253 -12.89 -24.51 30.96
CA GLU A 253 -13.27 -25.08 29.67
C GLU A 253 -13.60 -23.98 28.65
N LYS A 254 -14.36 -22.96 29.06
CA LYS A 254 -14.66 -21.80 28.22
C LYS A 254 -13.38 -21.05 27.82
N GLN A 255 -12.47 -20.83 28.77
CA GLN A 255 -11.18 -20.19 28.48
C GLN A 255 -10.33 -21.02 27.51
N LYS A 256 -10.37 -22.36 27.62
CA LYS A 256 -9.69 -23.25 26.67
C LYS A 256 -10.24 -23.09 25.25
N GLU A 257 -11.56 -23.03 25.10
CA GLU A 257 -12.20 -22.81 23.80
C GLU A 257 -11.83 -21.45 23.19
N GLU A 258 -11.90 -20.37 23.98
CA GLU A 258 -11.54 -19.03 23.56
C GLU A 258 -10.06 -18.92 23.12
N LEU A 259 -9.15 -19.54 23.87
CA LEU A 259 -7.72 -19.59 23.53
C LEU A 259 -7.46 -20.40 22.26
N SER A 260 -8.14 -21.53 22.09
CA SER A 260 -8.04 -22.38 20.89
C SER A 260 -8.54 -21.65 19.62
N LEU A 261 -9.66 -20.95 19.73
CA LEU A 261 -10.19 -20.09 18.66
C LEU A 261 -9.23 -18.94 18.34
N SER A 262 -8.65 -18.31 19.37
CA SER A 262 -7.67 -17.23 19.21
C SER A 262 -6.38 -17.72 18.53
N MET A 263 -5.93 -18.94 18.83
CA MET A 263 -4.79 -19.55 18.15
C MET A 263 -5.10 -19.84 16.68
N THR A 264 -6.25 -20.46 16.40
CA THR A 264 -6.68 -20.80 15.04
C THR A 264 -6.82 -19.55 14.18
N THR A 265 -7.42 -18.48 14.73
CA THR A 265 -7.55 -17.19 14.03
C THR A 265 -6.18 -16.53 13.80
N ALA A 266 -5.27 -16.59 14.77
CA ALA A 266 -3.90 -16.07 14.60
C ALA A 266 -3.11 -16.85 13.53
N GLU A 267 -3.24 -18.17 13.47
CA GLU A 267 -2.62 -19.03 12.46
C GLU A 267 -3.19 -18.76 11.06
N LEU A 268 -4.49 -18.51 10.95
CA LEU A 268 -5.14 -18.12 9.69
C LEU A 268 -4.71 -16.72 9.22
N GLN A 269 -4.54 -15.77 10.14
CA GLN A 269 -4.09 -14.41 9.81
C GLN A 269 -2.62 -14.38 9.35
N LYS A 270 -1.79 -15.30 9.85
CA LYS A 270 -0.36 -15.38 9.51
C LYS A 270 0.03 -16.83 9.19
N PRO A 271 -0.28 -17.32 7.98
CA PRO A 271 0.09 -18.68 7.60
C PRO A 271 1.62 -18.82 7.63
N LYS A 272 2.11 -19.92 8.22
CA LYS A 272 3.53 -20.25 8.23
C LYS A 272 3.99 -20.53 6.80
N LEU A 273 5.03 -19.84 6.37
CA LEU A 273 5.69 -20.08 5.09
C LEU A 273 6.60 -21.29 5.24
N THR A 274 6.38 -22.33 4.42
CA THR A 274 7.30 -23.46 4.32
C THR A 274 8.41 -23.15 3.31
N ARG A 275 9.55 -23.84 3.44
CA ARG A 275 10.66 -23.72 2.50
C ARG A 275 10.22 -24.06 1.08
N GLU A 276 9.50 -25.17 0.88
CA GLU A 276 9.10 -25.60 -0.47
C GLU A 276 8.17 -24.57 -1.13
N TYR A 277 7.28 -23.94 -0.34
CA TYR A 277 6.41 -22.88 -0.84
C TYR A 277 7.20 -21.66 -1.31
N MET A 278 8.20 -21.24 -0.53
CA MET A 278 9.04 -20.11 -0.91
C MET A 278 9.86 -20.42 -2.16
N GLU A 279 10.47 -21.60 -2.25
CA GLU A 279 11.19 -22.06 -3.44
C GLU A 279 10.29 -22.06 -4.69
N HIS A 280 9.08 -22.61 -4.56
CA HIS A 280 8.09 -22.60 -5.64
C HIS A 280 7.70 -21.17 -6.04
N TRP A 281 7.49 -20.27 -5.08
CA TRP A 281 7.17 -18.88 -5.37
C TRP A 281 8.32 -18.15 -6.08
N PHE A 282 9.56 -18.34 -5.63
CA PHE A 282 10.74 -17.77 -6.28
C PHE A 282 10.97 -18.32 -7.69
N SER A 283 10.58 -19.58 -7.95
CA SER A 283 10.69 -20.20 -9.28
C SER A 283 9.86 -19.47 -10.34
N GLN A 284 8.75 -18.83 -9.94
CA GLN A 284 7.91 -18.05 -10.86
C GLN A 284 8.66 -16.84 -11.43
N PHE A 285 9.67 -16.34 -10.70
CA PHE A 285 10.50 -15.24 -11.18
C PHE A 285 11.64 -15.69 -12.09
N ARG A 286 12.08 -16.96 -11.99
CA ARG A 286 13.17 -17.52 -12.82
C ARG A 286 12.77 -17.67 -14.28
N TYR A 287 11.53 -18.06 -14.56
CA TYR A 287 11.07 -18.41 -15.91
C TYR A 287 10.19 -17.33 -16.56
N GLY A 288 10.02 -16.17 -15.93
CA GLY A 288 9.18 -15.11 -16.48
C GLY A 288 9.84 -14.35 -17.63
N ASP A 289 9.02 -13.88 -18.58
CA ASP A 289 9.48 -13.08 -19.71
C ASP A 289 9.86 -11.66 -19.24
N PRO A 290 11.13 -11.22 -19.40
CA PRO A 290 11.55 -9.87 -19.04
C PRO A 290 10.83 -8.75 -19.82
N ASN A 291 10.17 -9.07 -20.93
CA ASN A 291 9.42 -8.10 -21.74
C ASN A 291 7.94 -8.00 -21.35
N ASP A 292 7.41 -8.96 -20.59
CA ASP A 292 6.02 -8.91 -20.11
C ASP A 292 5.84 -7.83 -19.05
N ARG A 293 4.84 -6.96 -19.25
CA ARG A 293 4.61 -5.80 -18.39
C ARG A 293 4.15 -6.20 -17.00
N GLU A 294 3.33 -7.24 -16.88
CA GLU A 294 2.85 -7.72 -15.57
C GLU A 294 3.98 -8.38 -14.80
N PHE A 295 4.81 -9.18 -15.46
CA PHE A 295 6.04 -9.72 -14.90
C PHE A 295 6.99 -8.63 -14.40
N GLN A 296 7.32 -7.63 -15.24
CA GLN A 296 8.18 -6.51 -14.86
C GLN A 296 7.67 -5.79 -13.60
N LYS A 297 6.36 -5.53 -13.56
CA LYS A 297 5.72 -4.88 -12.40
C LYS A 297 5.87 -5.72 -11.14
N ARG A 298 5.53 -7.01 -11.20
CA ARG A 298 5.67 -7.93 -10.06
C ARG A 298 7.12 -7.98 -9.57
N LEU A 299 8.08 -8.17 -10.47
CA LEU A 299 9.51 -8.22 -10.13
C LEU A 299 9.96 -6.95 -9.38
N ILE A 300 9.61 -5.76 -9.90
CA ILE A 300 9.96 -4.48 -9.29
C ILE A 300 9.26 -4.28 -7.94
N ASP A 301 7.96 -4.59 -7.85
CA ASP A 301 7.20 -4.41 -6.62
C ASP A 301 7.71 -5.32 -5.50
N THR A 302 8.07 -6.55 -5.85
CA THR A 302 8.57 -7.56 -4.93
C THR A 302 9.98 -7.28 -4.45
N PHE A 303 10.92 -7.00 -5.36
CA PHE A 303 12.35 -7.00 -5.02
C PHE A 303 12.94 -5.62 -4.85
N VAL A 304 12.42 -4.61 -5.54
CA VAL A 304 13.01 -3.26 -5.53
C VAL A 304 12.34 -2.39 -4.47
N ASN A 305 13.14 -1.84 -3.58
CA ASN A 305 12.70 -0.89 -2.56
C ASN A 305 12.75 0.55 -3.09
N ALA A 306 13.96 1.02 -3.44
CA ALA A 306 14.19 2.37 -3.95
C ALA A 306 15.34 2.39 -4.96
N ILE A 307 15.29 3.37 -5.87
CA ILE A 307 16.30 3.57 -6.90
C ILE A 307 16.69 5.04 -6.87
N PHE A 308 17.98 5.34 -6.72
CA PHE A 308 18.52 6.70 -6.79
C PHE A 308 19.27 6.89 -8.10
N VAL A 309 18.85 7.89 -8.86
CA VAL A 309 19.40 8.18 -10.19
C VAL A 309 20.36 9.36 -10.11
N TYR A 310 21.65 9.10 -10.31
CA TYR A 310 22.69 10.12 -10.47
C TYR A 310 22.95 10.39 -11.96
N ASP A 311 23.90 11.28 -12.26
CA ASP A 311 24.28 11.58 -13.65
C ASP A 311 25.26 10.55 -14.23
N ASP A 312 25.90 9.77 -13.37
CA ASP A 312 27.00 8.85 -13.64
C ASP A 312 26.77 7.44 -13.07
N LYS A 313 25.75 7.25 -12.21
CA LYS A 313 25.45 5.97 -11.57
C LYS A 313 23.97 5.81 -11.17
N LEU A 314 23.58 4.56 -10.94
CA LEU A 314 22.33 4.16 -10.30
C LEU A 314 22.64 3.49 -8.96
N VAL A 315 21.89 3.82 -7.92
CA VAL A 315 21.95 3.12 -6.63
C VAL A 315 20.61 2.44 -6.40
N LEU A 316 20.60 1.11 -6.37
CA LEU A 316 19.42 0.31 -6.15
C LEU A 316 19.43 -0.20 -4.70
N THR A 317 18.29 -0.14 -4.05
CA THR A 317 18.06 -0.81 -2.77
C THR A 317 17.00 -1.88 -2.98
N TYR A 318 17.29 -3.10 -2.53
CA TYR A 318 16.41 -4.25 -2.64
C TYR A 318 15.73 -4.59 -1.31
N ASN A 319 14.63 -5.34 -1.37
CA ASN A 319 13.82 -5.78 -0.24
C ASN A 319 14.42 -7.01 0.50
N TYR A 320 15.75 -7.09 0.65
CA TYR A 320 16.43 -8.17 1.41
C TYR A 320 17.73 -7.68 2.07
N GLN A 321 18.26 -8.44 3.04
CA GLN A 321 19.45 -8.07 3.80
C GLN A 321 20.67 -7.84 2.89
N HIS A 322 21.39 -6.73 3.09
CA HIS A 322 22.49 -6.25 2.24
C HIS A 322 22.10 -5.85 0.80
N GLY A 323 20.83 -5.56 0.55
CA GLY A 323 20.29 -5.22 -0.77
C GLY A 323 20.69 -3.84 -1.35
N THR A 324 21.64 -3.10 -0.78
CA THR A 324 22.05 -1.81 -1.37
C THR A 324 23.21 -2.02 -2.34
N GLN A 325 23.01 -1.68 -3.60
CA GLN A 325 24.03 -1.79 -4.65
C GLN A 325 24.18 -0.49 -5.41
N THR A 326 25.43 -0.10 -5.68
CA THR A 326 25.77 1.04 -6.51
C THR A 326 26.35 0.50 -7.82
N ILE A 327 25.80 0.94 -8.95
CA ILE A 327 26.19 0.50 -10.28
C ILE A 327 26.46 1.76 -11.11
N THR A 328 27.61 1.84 -11.76
CA THR A 328 27.93 3.00 -12.61
C THR A 328 27.14 2.94 -13.92
N LEU A 329 26.86 4.09 -14.55
CA LEU A 329 26.16 4.11 -15.83
C LEU A 329 26.98 3.44 -16.94
N LYS A 330 28.31 3.48 -16.83
CA LYS A 330 29.20 2.73 -17.73
C LYS A 330 28.99 1.22 -17.59
N GLU A 331 28.92 0.71 -16.35
CA GLU A 331 28.57 -0.69 -16.11
C GLU A 331 27.17 -1.04 -16.65
N VAL A 332 26.20 -0.12 -16.55
CA VAL A 332 24.86 -0.32 -17.14
C VAL A 332 24.92 -0.36 -18.66
N GLU A 333 25.75 0.47 -19.30
CA GLU A 333 25.92 0.52 -20.76
C GLU A 333 26.71 -0.69 -21.29
N ASP A 334 27.79 -1.07 -20.62
CA ASP A 334 28.62 -2.23 -20.93
C ASP A 334 27.82 -3.54 -20.75
N PHE A 335 26.96 -3.60 -19.73
CA PHE A 335 26.10 -4.75 -19.45
C PHE A 335 24.90 -4.87 -20.41
N LEU A 336 24.48 -3.77 -21.03
CA LEU A 336 23.30 -3.71 -21.90
C LEU A 336 23.67 -3.51 -23.39
N GLY A 337 24.88 -3.91 -23.76
CA GLY A 337 25.46 -3.78 -25.11
C GLY A 337 24.52 -4.15 -26.28
N SER A 338 24.75 -3.46 -27.40
CA SER A 338 23.99 -3.38 -28.69
C SER A 338 22.48 -3.08 -28.63
N ASP A 339 21.76 -3.52 -27.61
CA ASP A 339 20.29 -3.40 -27.51
C ASP A 339 19.79 -2.00 -27.11
N LEU A 340 20.61 -1.21 -26.40
CA LEU A 340 20.20 0.10 -25.85
C LEU A 340 20.84 1.33 -26.51
N VAL A 341 21.68 1.14 -27.54
CA VAL A 341 22.43 2.23 -28.18
C VAL A 341 21.49 3.30 -28.79
N GLY A 342 20.25 2.95 -29.15
CA GLY A 342 19.22 3.89 -29.62
C GLY A 342 18.40 4.58 -28.51
N LEU A 343 18.57 4.19 -27.24
CA LEU A 343 17.67 4.52 -26.13
C LEU A 343 18.35 5.23 -24.96
N SER A 344 19.67 5.45 -25.04
CA SER A 344 20.43 6.23 -24.06
C SER A 344 19.88 7.68 -23.93
N PRO A 345 20.09 8.34 -22.78
CA PRO A 345 19.84 9.77 -22.64
C PRO A 345 20.63 10.54 -23.72
N PRO A 346 20.09 11.61 -24.31
CA PRO A 346 20.81 12.36 -25.33
C PRO A 346 22.14 12.91 -24.75
N HIS A 347 23.26 12.40 -25.23
CA HIS A 347 24.57 13.00 -25.01
C HIS A 347 24.64 14.29 -25.83
N LYS A 348 24.98 15.41 -25.19
CA LYS A 348 25.58 16.54 -25.90
C LYS A 348 27.09 16.37 -25.80
N ASN A 349 27.76 16.26 -26.95
CA ASN A 349 29.19 16.53 -27.05
C ASN A 349 29.47 17.86 -26.35
N ARG A 350 30.31 17.81 -25.33
CA ARG A 350 31.08 18.94 -24.86
C ARG A 350 32.48 18.42 -24.62
N ASP A 351 33.41 19.10 -25.25
CA ASP A 351 34.82 18.79 -25.31
C ASP A 351 35.37 18.44 -23.92
N PHE A 352 36.13 17.36 -23.89
CA PHE A 352 36.94 16.97 -22.76
C PHE A 352 38.10 17.97 -22.67
N ASP A 353 38.15 18.74 -21.58
CA ASP A 353 39.41 19.17 -21.02
C ASP A 353 39.36 19.11 -19.49
N THR A 354 40.31 18.33 -18.96
CA THR A 354 40.89 18.28 -17.61
C THR A 354 40.15 18.88 -16.40
N LEU A 355 39.95 18.06 -15.34
CA LEU A 355 40.94 17.92 -14.26
C LEU A 355 40.41 16.96 -13.16
N ILE A 356 41.14 15.87 -12.94
CA ILE A 356 41.07 15.06 -11.72
C ILE A 356 41.84 15.79 -10.62
N ARG A 357 41.21 16.04 -9.46
CA ARG A 357 41.86 15.85 -8.15
C ARG A 357 40.91 16.04 -6.97
N SER A 358 40.89 14.98 -6.15
CA SER A 358 40.70 14.94 -4.69
C SER A 358 39.49 15.64 -4.08
N HIS A 359 38.66 14.88 -3.35
CA HIS A 359 38.60 14.98 -1.88
C HIS A 359 37.83 13.78 -1.33
N GLY A 360 38.58 12.82 -0.77
CA GLY A 360 38.04 11.84 0.16
C GLY A 360 37.69 12.51 1.49
N SER A 361 36.54 12.13 2.04
CA SER A 361 36.17 12.17 3.49
C SER A 361 34.66 12.25 3.75
N TYR A 362 33.79 12.34 2.73
CA TYR A 362 32.33 12.31 2.94
C TYR A 362 31.69 10.93 2.74
N PHE A 363 32.50 9.87 2.64
CA PHE A 363 32.06 8.53 2.23
C PHE A 363 31.37 7.71 3.32
N CYS A 364 31.44 8.13 4.60
CA CYS A 364 30.97 7.30 5.72
C CYS A 364 29.61 7.73 6.32
N ALA A 365 29.16 8.98 6.13
CA ALA A 365 27.98 9.50 6.81
C ALA A 365 26.66 9.28 6.04
N VAL A 366 26.70 9.19 4.70
CA VAL A 366 25.50 9.10 3.85
C VAL A 366 24.90 7.69 3.81
N ILE A 367 25.73 6.66 3.99
CA ILE A 367 25.29 5.26 4.02
C ILE A 367 24.53 4.95 5.34
N PHE A 368 24.85 5.64 6.43
CA PHE A 368 24.27 5.38 7.76
C PHE A 368 22.85 5.91 7.98
N ARG A 369 22.34 6.79 7.09
CA ARG A 369 20.97 7.34 7.21
C ARG A 369 19.94 6.65 6.31
N ILE A 370 20.40 5.82 5.36
CA ILE A 370 19.57 4.95 4.50
C ILE A 370 19.76 3.48 4.90
N THR A 371 20.18 3.22 6.14
CA THR A 371 19.84 1.96 6.81
C THR A 371 18.37 2.04 7.19
N VAL A 372 17.50 1.79 6.21
CA VAL A 372 16.19 1.21 6.50
C VAL A 372 16.49 0.05 7.45
N ARG A 373 15.92 0.07 8.66
CA ARG A 373 16.06 -1.00 9.66
C ARG A 373 16.05 -2.33 8.92
N VAL A 374 17.10 -3.12 9.09
CA VAL A 374 17.37 -4.36 8.36
C VAL A 374 16.17 -5.33 8.41
N ASP A 375 15.33 -5.20 9.43
CA ASP A 375 14.08 -5.95 9.61
C ASP A 375 12.96 -5.50 8.64
N ALA A 376 12.84 -4.20 8.31
CA ALA A 376 11.74 -3.63 7.54
C ALA A 376 11.70 -4.07 6.06
N CYS A 377 12.85 -4.37 5.45
CA CYS A 377 12.92 -4.71 4.02
C CYS A 377 12.41 -6.12 3.73
N THR A 378 12.83 -7.11 4.52
CA THR A 378 12.46 -8.52 4.32
C THR A 378 10.98 -8.78 4.67
N HIS A 379 10.38 -7.96 5.54
CA HIS A 379 8.94 -7.98 5.81
C HIS A 379 8.08 -7.75 4.55
N ILE A 380 8.58 -6.99 3.55
CA ILE A 380 7.82 -6.74 2.31
C ILE A 380 7.69 -8.03 1.50
N ILE A 381 8.78 -8.77 1.32
CA ILE A 381 8.77 -10.07 0.64
C ILE A 381 7.92 -11.09 1.43
N SER A 382 8.10 -11.16 2.75
CA SER A 382 7.28 -11.99 3.63
C SER A 382 5.78 -11.69 3.49
N ASN A 383 5.37 -10.41 3.47
CA ASN A 383 3.97 -10.04 3.32
C ASN A 383 3.41 -10.41 1.95
N GLN A 384 4.18 -10.25 0.88
CA GLN A 384 3.74 -10.69 -0.45
C GLN A 384 3.60 -12.21 -0.55
N LEU A 385 4.51 -12.97 0.06
CA LEU A 385 4.41 -14.42 0.19
C LEU A 385 3.16 -14.85 0.96
N ARG A 386 2.88 -14.24 2.13
CA ARG A 386 1.68 -14.53 2.92
C ARG A 386 0.39 -14.21 2.16
N ASN A 387 0.34 -13.09 1.45
CA ASN A 387 -0.79 -12.73 0.59
C ASN A 387 -0.99 -13.73 -0.56
N ALA A 388 0.11 -14.22 -1.15
CA ALA A 388 0.05 -15.25 -2.20
C ALA A 388 -0.46 -16.60 -1.69
N VAL A 389 -0.19 -16.96 -0.42
CA VAL A 389 -0.79 -18.12 0.24
C VAL A 389 -2.29 -17.90 0.48
N TYR A 390 -2.65 -16.71 0.99
CA TYR A 390 -4.03 -16.36 1.32
C TYR A 390 -4.95 -16.40 0.10
N ASN A 391 -4.52 -15.82 -1.02
CA ASN A 391 -5.32 -15.77 -2.26
C ASN A 391 -5.48 -17.14 -2.97
N ARG A 392 -4.83 -18.20 -2.49
CA ARG A 392 -4.92 -19.56 -3.03
C ARG A 392 -5.88 -20.47 -2.25
N LYS A 393 -6.28 -20.06 -1.04
CA LYS A 393 -7.32 -20.70 -0.21
C LYS A 393 -8.65 -20.01 -0.46
#